data_AF-A0A2H0WAZ8-F1
#
_entry.id   AF-A0A2H0WAZ8-F1
#
_cell.length_a   1.000
_cell.length_b   1.000
_cell.length_c   1.000
_cell.angle_alpha   90.00
_cell.angle_beta   90.00
_cell.angle_gamma   90.00
#
_symmetry.space_group_name_H-M   'P 1'
#
loop_
_entity.id
_entity.type
_entity.pdbx_description
1 polymer ?
#
loop_
_entity_poly.entity_id
_entity_poly.type
_entity_poly.pdbx_seq_one_letter_code
_entity_poly.pdbx_strand_id
1 'polypeptide(L)'
;MSPFSKKVYQLTKQVPKGKVTTYKQIAKALNTKAYQEVGQALRNNPYAPKVPCHRVIKTNGLIGGFNGKTKGKEILKKISLLKKEGVKIKENKVLNFKTILFTFS
;
A
#
# COMPACT_ATOMS: atom_id res chain seq x y z
N MET A 1 -6.00 -19.20 1.21
CA MET A 1 -5.06 -18.05 1.26
C MET A 1 -3.63 -18.59 1.33
N SER A 2 -2.72 -18.13 0.47
CA SER A 2 -1.34 -18.66 0.45
C SER A 2 -0.49 -18.17 1.64
N PRO A 3 0.53 -18.94 2.09
CA PRO A 3 1.47 -18.50 3.12
C PRO A 3 2.13 -17.15 2.80
N PHE A 4 2.46 -16.92 1.52
CA PHE A 4 2.99 -15.65 1.04
C PHE A 4 2.03 -14.48 1.27
N SER A 5 0.76 -14.64 0.87
CA SER A 5 -0.26 -13.59 1.05
C SER A 5 -0.47 -13.26 2.53
N LYS A 6 -0.46 -14.29 3.40
CA LYS A 6 -0.58 -14.11 4.86
C LYS A 6 0.55 -13.23 5.40
N LYS A 7 1.80 -13.48 4.98
CA LYS A 7 2.96 -12.66 5.37
C LYS A 7 2.86 -11.22 4.84
N VAL A 8 2.42 -11.04 3.58
CA VAL A 8 2.15 -9.71 3.00
C VAL A 8 1.14 -8.92 3.84
N TYR A 9 0.05 -9.58 4.26
CA TYR A 9 -0.99 -8.93 5.07
C TYR A 9 -0.49 -8.59 6.48
N GLN A 10 0.31 -9.45 7.10
CA GLN A 10 0.92 -9.19 8.40
C GLN A 10 1.82 -7.96 8.36
N LEU A 11 2.71 -7.85 7.36
CA LEU A 11 3.55 -6.67 7.18
C LEU A 11 2.71 -5.42 6.89
N THR A 12 1.70 -5.53 6.03
CA THR A 12 0.85 -4.38 5.70
C THR A 12 0.15 -3.80 6.92
N LYS A 13 -0.22 -4.63 7.91
CA LYS A 13 -0.81 -4.17 9.18
C LYS A 13 0.14 -3.35 10.05
N GLN A 14 1.45 -3.52 9.89
CA GLN A 14 2.46 -2.78 10.67
C GLN A 14 2.60 -1.33 10.20
N VAL A 15 2.15 -1.00 8.98
CA VAL A 15 2.24 0.36 8.45
C VAL A 15 1.30 1.27 9.24
N PRO A 16 1.81 2.25 10.01
CA PRO A 16 0.97 3.06 10.88
C PRO A 16 0.11 4.06 10.09
N LYS A 17 -0.95 4.56 10.72
CA LYS A 17 -1.80 5.62 10.17
C LYS A 17 -0.95 6.85 9.83
N GLY A 18 -1.19 7.45 8.68
CA GLY A 18 -0.47 8.64 8.20
C GLY A 18 0.91 8.35 7.58
N LYS A 19 1.35 7.10 7.58
CA LYS A 19 2.50 6.64 6.80
C LYS A 19 2.07 5.79 5.61
N VAL A 20 2.96 5.70 4.63
CA VAL A 20 2.79 4.84 3.45
C VAL A 20 4.00 3.94 3.28
N THR A 21 3.81 2.76 2.70
CA THR A 21 4.92 1.91 2.26
C THR A 21 4.79 1.61 0.77
N THR A 22 5.69 0.80 0.23
CA THR A 22 5.65 0.42 -1.20
C THR A 22 5.64 -1.09 -1.36
N TYR A 23 5.16 -1.56 -2.50
CA TYR A 23 5.24 -2.98 -2.87
C TYR A 23 6.69 -3.50 -2.79
N LYS A 24 7.66 -2.67 -3.18
CA LYS A 24 9.09 -2.96 -3.07
C LYS A 24 9.56 -3.10 -1.62
N GLN A 25 9.11 -2.23 -0.72
CA GLN A 25 9.49 -2.30 0.70
C GLN A 25 8.92 -3.56 1.38
N ILE A 26 7.68 -3.94 1.07
CA ILE A 26 7.10 -5.19 1.57
C ILE A 26 7.87 -6.40 1.01
N ALA A 27 8.16 -6.43 -0.29
CA ALA A 27 8.96 -7.51 -0.89
C ALA A 27 10.35 -7.60 -0.25
N LYS A 28 11.01 -6.45 -0.02
CA LYS A 28 12.29 -6.38 0.68
C LYS A 28 12.22 -6.95 2.10
N ALA A 29 11.18 -6.61 2.86
CA ALA A 29 10.95 -7.13 4.21
C ALA A 29 10.69 -8.65 4.23
N LEU A 30 10.20 -9.21 3.12
CA LEU A 30 10.05 -10.66 2.91
C LEU A 30 11.30 -11.32 2.31
N ASN A 31 12.41 -10.59 2.18
CA ASN A 31 13.64 -11.02 1.52
C ASN A 31 13.41 -11.61 0.12
N THR A 32 12.58 -10.94 -0.68
CA THR A 32 12.24 -11.36 -2.05
C THR A 32 12.18 -10.19 -3.02
N LYS A 33 12.31 -10.50 -4.31
CA LYS A 33 12.11 -9.55 -5.41
C LYS A 33 10.68 -9.61 -5.97
N ALA A 34 9.79 -10.39 -5.38
CA ALA A 34 8.40 -10.64 -5.83
C ALA A 34 7.43 -9.45 -5.60
N TYR A 35 7.77 -8.25 -6.08
CA TYR A 35 6.97 -7.03 -5.87
C TYR A 35 5.63 -7.06 -6.62
N GLN A 36 5.53 -7.79 -7.73
CA GLN A 36 4.28 -7.94 -8.48
C GLN A 36 3.30 -8.82 -7.71
N GLU A 37 3.80 -9.90 -7.12
CA GLU A 37 3.05 -10.87 -6.31
C GLU A 37 2.54 -10.22 -5.02
N VAL A 38 3.32 -9.32 -4.41
CA VAL A 38 2.82 -8.46 -3.30
C VAL A 38 1.61 -7.65 -3.77
N GLY A 39 1.69 -7.05 -4.96
CA GLY A 39 0.57 -6.32 -5.57
C GLY A 39 -0.66 -7.21 -5.78
N GLN A 40 -0.46 -8.43 -6.26
CA GLN A 40 -1.54 -9.40 -6.47
C GLN A 40 -2.16 -9.89 -5.16
N ALA A 41 -1.34 -10.15 -4.14
CA ALA A 41 -1.83 -10.50 -2.81
C ALA A 41 -2.72 -9.38 -2.24
N LEU A 42 -2.28 -8.13 -2.35
CA LEU A 42 -3.04 -6.97 -1.87
C LEU A 42 -4.30 -6.69 -2.71
N ARG A 43 -4.26 -6.97 -4.01
CA ARG A 43 -5.43 -6.88 -4.90
C ARG A 43 -6.54 -7.83 -4.48
N ASN A 44 -6.18 -9.03 -4.03
CA ASN A 44 -7.11 -10.08 -3.63
C ASN A 44 -7.36 -10.12 -2.11
N ASN A 45 -7.05 -9.04 -1.39
CA ASN A 45 -7.18 -8.97 0.07
C ASN A 45 -8.65 -8.97 0.52
N PRO A 46 -9.17 -10.07 1.12
CA PRO A 46 -10.56 -10.13 1.57
C PRO A 46 -10.78 -9.41 2.91
N TYR A 47 -9.71 -8.94 3.55
CA TYR A 47 -9.75 -8.32 4.88
C TYR A 47 -9.62 -6.80 4.84
N ALA A 48 -9.85 -6.16 3.70
CA ALA A 48 -9.95 -4.71 3.65
C ALA A 48 -11.20 -4.25 4.44
N PRO A 49 -11.13 -3.22 5.30
CA PRO A 49 -10.01 -2.31 5.57
C PRO A 49 -9.09 -2.71 6.74
N LYS A 50 -9.35 -3.82 7.44
CA LYS A 50 -8.55 -4.28 8.60
C LYS A 50 -7.08 -4.51 8.24
N VAL A 51 -6.81 -4.97 7.01
CA VAL A 51 -5.49 -4.89 6.38
C VAL A 51 -5.45 -3.58 5.57
N PRO A 52 -4.63 -2.58 5.95
CA PRO A 52 -4.69 -1.23 5.37
C PRO A 52 -3.95 -1.16 4.02
N CYS A 53 -4.43 -1.91 3.02
CA CYS A 53 -3.81 -2.00 1.69
C CYS A 53 -3.79 -0.66 0.93
N HIS A 54 -4.60 0.33 1.33
CA HIS A 54 -4.54 1.70 0.81
C HIS A 54 -3.23 2.41 1.16
N ARG A 55 -2.52 2.00 2.22
CA ARG A 55 -1.21 2.54 2.62
C ARG A 55 -0.04 2.06 1.76
N VAL A 56 -0.26 1.11 0.84
CA VAL A 56 0.78 0.57 -0.05
C VAL A 56 0.69 1.26 -1.42
N ILE A 57 1.76 1.96 -1.83
CA ILE A 57 1.80 2.77 -3.07
C ILE A 57 3.00 2.43 -3.96
N LYS A 58 3.14 3.12 -5.10
CA LYS A 58 4.28 2.94 -6.00
C LYS A 58 5.55 3.57 -5.42
N THR A 59 6.71 3.06 -5.83
CA THR A 59 8.03 3.54 -5.36
C THR A 59 8.36 4.98 -5.76
N ASN A 60 7.69 5.52 -6.77
CA ASN A 60 7.83 6.91 -7.20
C ASN A 60 6.88 7.89 -6.47
N GLY A 61 6.19 7.42 -5.42
CA GLY A 61 5.24 8.20 -4.64
C GLY A 61 3.87 8.38 -5.29
N LEU A 62 3.64 7.79 -6.47
CA LEU A 62 2.32 7.79 -7.11
C LEU A 62 1.37 6.78 -6.44
N ILE A 63 0.10 7.14 -6.42
CA ILE A 63 -0.97 6.24 -5.98
C ILE A 63 -1.05 5.03 -6.92
N GLY A 64 -0.92 3.83 -6.35
CA GLY A 64 -1.08 2.56 -7.06
C GLY A 64 -2.55 2.10 -7.10
N GLY A 65 -2.76 0.89 -7.63
CA GLY A 65 -4.09 0.27 -7.67
C GLY A 65 -4.72 0.08 -6.29
N PHE A 66 -6.04 -0.10 -6.28
CA PHE A 66 -6.84 -0.37 -5.09
C PHE A 66 -8.03 -1.26 -5.43
N ASN A 67 -8.34 -2.24 -4.58
CA ASN A 67 -9.43 -3.20 -4.78
C ASN A 67 -9.50 -3.77 -6.21
N GLY A 68 -8.34 -4.09 -6.78
CA GLY A 68 -8.21 -4.66 -8.13
C GLY A 68 -8.48 -3.72 -9.29
N LYS A 69 -8.66 -2.43 -9.05
CA LYS A 69 -8.80 -1.39 -10.08
C LYS A 69 -7.59 -0.44 -10.06
N THR A 70 -7.25 0.11 -11.22
CA THR A 70 -6.15 1.07 -11.41
C THR A 70 -6.64 2.48 -11.73
N LYS A 71 -7.96 2.67 -11.90
CA LYS A 71 -8.62 3.94 -12.22
C LYS A 71 -10.03 3.98 -11.63
N GLY A 72 -10.67 5.15 -11.66
CA GLY A 72 -12.06 5.35 -11.24
C GLY A 72 -12.25 5.43 -9.73
N LYS A 73 -13.46 5.10 -9.27
CA LYS A 73 -13.93 5.31 -7.88
C LYS A 73 -13.04 4.66 -6.83
N GLU A 74 -12.43 3.51 -7.10
CA GLU A 74 -11.53 2.83 -6.15
C GLU A 74 -10.25 3.62 -5.88
N ILE A 75 -9.70 4.30 -6.89
CA ILE A 75 -8.52 5.15 -6.69
C ILE A 75 -8.88 6.39 -5.89
N LEU A 76 -10.05 6.99 -6.17
CA LEU A 76 -10.58 8.10 -5.38
C LEU A 76 -10.81 7.69 -3.92
N LYS A 77 -11.33 6.48 -3.68
CA LYS A 77 -11.51 5.90 -2.34
C LYS A 77 -10.16 5.74 -1.62
N LYS A 78 -9.14 5.19 -2.28
CA LYS A 78 -7.78 5.09 -1.73
C LYS A 78 -7.20 6.44 -1.35
N ILE A 79 -7.34 7.44 -2.23
CA ILE A 79 -6.90 8.83 -1.97
C ILE A 79 -7.66 9.42 -0.78
N SER A 80 -8.98 9.22 -0.72
CA SER A 80 -9.81 9.69 0.39
C SER A 80 -9.37 9.10 1.73
N LEU A 81 -9.12 7.77 1.78
CA LEU A 81 -8.61 7.10 2.98
C LEU A 81 -7.26 7.68 3.41
N LEU A 82 -6.31 7.81 2.48
CA LEU A 82 -5.00 8.40 2.77
C LEU A 82 -5.11 9.85 3.28
N LYS A 83 -5.96 10.68 2.66
CA LYS A 83 -6.21 12.06 3.11
C LYS A 83 -6.82 12.11 4.52
N LYS A 84 -7.76 11.23 4.84
CA LYS A 84 -8.34 11.08 6.20
C LYS A 84 -7.30 10.64 7.24
N GLU A 85 -6.19 10.05 6.80
CA GLU A 85 -5.05 9.71 7.65
C GLU A 85 -4.00 10.83 7.73
N GLY A 86 -4.23 11.98 7.09
CA GLY A 86 -3.31 13.12 7.11
C GLY A 86 -2.27 13.13 5.98
N VAL A 87 -2.36 12.21 5.01
CA VAL A 87 -1.43 12.16 3.88
C VAL A 87 -1.76 13.23 2.85
N LYS A 88 -0.79 14.10 2.55
CA LYS A 88 -0.92 15.17 1.54
C LYS A 88 -0.70 14.62 0.13
N ILE A 89 -1.71 14.74 -0.72
CA ILE A 89 -1.71 14.22 -2.11
C ILE A 89 -2.12 15.32 -3.09
N LYS A 90 -1.30 15.53 -4.13
CA LYS A 90 -1.59 16.38 -5.30
C LYS A 90 -1.38 15.57 -6.57
N GLU A 91 -2.30 15.64 -7.53
CA GLU A 91 -2.16 14.96 -8.84
C GLU A 91 -1.79 13.47 -8.73
N ASN A 92 -2.47 12.73 -7.83
CA ASN A 92 -2.18 11.32 -7.55
C ASN A 92 -0.75 11.02 -7.05
N LYS A 93 -0.04 12.01 -6.51
CA LYS A 93 1.29 11.87 -5.93
C LYS A 93 1.31 12.31 -4.47
N VAL A 94 1.94 11.53 -3.62
CA VAL A 94 2.20 11.89 -2.22
C VAL A 94 3.30 12.96 -2.18
N LEU A 95 3.00 14.12 -1.59
CA LEU A 95 3.91 15.28 -1.61
C LEU A 95 5.14 15.07 -0.72
N ASN A 96 4.95 14.61 0.51
CA ASN A 96 6.00 14.37 1.50
C ASN A 96 6.44 12.90 1.54
N PHE A 97 6.44 12.23 0.38
CA PHE A 97 6.62 10.77 0.28
C PHE A 97 7.84 10.24 1.03
N LYS A 98 9.01 10.86 0.86
CA LYS A 98 10.24 10.42 1.53
C LYS A 98 10.14 10.49 3.05
N THR A 99 9.48 11.52 3.58
CA THR A 99 9.33 11.76 5.03
C THR A 99 8.36 10.78 5.68
N ILE A 100 7.31 10.37 4.96
CA ILE A 100 6.27 9.48 5.50
C ILE A 100 6.40 8.03 5.02
N LEU A 101 7.50 7.70 4.34
CA LEU A 101 7.80 6.34 3.89
C LEU A 101 8.11 5.47 5.11
N PHE A 102 7.32 4.41 5.29
CA PHE A 102 7.56 3.37 6.28
C PHE A 102 8.40 2.26 5.66
N THR A 103 9.56 2.03 6.27
CA THR A 103 10.43 0.87 6.02
C THR A 103 10.31 -0.11 7.18
N PHE A 104 10.40 -1.39 6.87
CA PHE A 104 10.41 -2.45 7.87
C PHE A 104 11.85 -2.60 8.37
N SER A 105 12.04 -2.46 9.68
CA SER A 105 13.29 -2.75 10.40
C SER A 105 13.39 -4.22 10.73
#